data_AF-A0A7S2WU08-F1
#
_entry.id   AF-A0A7S2WU08-F1
#
_cell.length_a   1.000
_cell.length_b   1.000
_cell.length_c   1.000
_cell.angle_alpha   90.00
_cell.angle_beta   90.00
_cell.angle_gamma   90.00
#
_symmetry.space_group_name_H-M   'P 1'
#
loop_
_entity.id
_entity.type
_entity.pdbx_description
1 polymer ?
#
loop_
_entity_poly.entity_id
_entity_poly.type
_entity_poly.pdbx_seq_one_letter_code
_entity_poly.pdbx_strand_id
1 'polypeptide(L)'
;ALAAPTAGKQNAPTAAGSRVNKDPESLLRNGLPINNEPVRKLQVALETARNDLKVKRISASIGDVQQARGIIKNQATALLKSVRPSAQERAKELLEEIDAALDPAITALKENNGQGSLQERAALDRAY
;
A
#
# COMPACT_ATOMS: atom_id res chain seq x y z
N ALA A 1 -3.87 52.58 11.45
CA ALA A 1 -3.33 51.32 11.99
C ALA A 1 -4.47 50.33 12.11
N LEU A 2 -4.57 49.36 11.20
CA LEU A 2 -5.60 48.32 11.21
C LEU A 2 -4.94 47.01 11.65
N ALA A 3 -5.35 46.48 12.79
CA ALA A 3 -4.77 45.29 13.39
C ALA A 3 -5.10 44.03 12.58
N ALA A 4 -4.08 43.23 12.28
CA ALA A 4 -4.24 41.91 11.65
C ALA A 4 -4.86 40.92 12.64
N PRO A 5 -5.80 40.05 12.22
CA PRO A 5 -6.28 38.99 13.07
C PRO A 5 -5.19 37.93 13.21
N THR A 6 -4.74 37.70 14.45
CA THR A 6 -3.90 36.57 14.82
C THR A 6 -4.69 35.28 14.62
N ALA A 7 -4.48 34.62 13.47
CA ALA A 7 -4.96 33.27 13.24
C ALA A 7 -4.37 32.36 14.31
N GLY A 8 -5.17 32.05 15.33
CA GLY A 8 -4.82 31.10 16.38
C GLY A 8 -4.41 29.78 15.72
N LYS A 9 -3.23 29.29 16.08
CA LYS A 9 -2.80 27.93 15.76
C LYS A 9 -3.78 26.98 16.44
N GLN A 10 -4.85 26.63 15.74
CA GLN A 10 -5.78 25.61 16.18
C GLN A 10 -4.97 24.32 16.25
N ASN A 11 -4.79 23.80 17.46
CA ASN A 11 -4.24 22.48 17.70
C ASN A 11 -4.97 21.53 16.76
N ALA A 12 -4.23 20.90 15.83
CA ALA A 12 -4.79 19.91 14.93
C ALA A 12 -5.48 18.86 15.82
N PRO A 13 -6.82 18.75 15.78
CA PRO A 13 -7.48 17.73 16.57
C PRO A 13 -6.91 16.40 16.06
N THR A 14 -6.24 15.66 16.93
CA THR A 14 -5.93 14.25 16.69
C THR A 14 -7.25 13.51 16.69
N ALA A 15 -7.97 13.61 15.58
CA ALA A 15 -9.18 12.85 15.27
C ALA A 15 -8.75 11.40 15.02
N ALA A 16 -8.19 10.75 16.04
CA ALA A 16 -7.82 9.34 16.08
C ALA A 16 -9.07 8.46 16.35
N GLY A 17 -10.25 8.90 15.91
CA GLY A 17 -11.48 8.13 15.96
C GLY A 17 -11.50 7.11 14.83
N SER A 18 -11.04 5.88 15.12
CA SER A 18 -11.34 4.56 14.52
C SER A 18 -11.66 4.35 13.01
N ARG A 19 -11.65 5.34 12.13
CA ARG A 19 -11.98 5.20 10.68
C ARG A 19 -10.98 5.87 9.75
N VAL A 20 -9.96 6.53 10.31
CA VAL A 20 -8.92 7.23 9.55
C VAL A 20 -7.75 6.28 9.33
N ASN A 21 -7.21 6.28 8.10
CA ASN A 21 -5.98 5.58 7.78
C ASN A 21 -4.85 6.05 8.72
N LYS A 22 -4.30 5.14 9.52
CA LYS A 22 -3.28 5.44 10.53
C LYS A 22 -1.84 5.24 10.03
N ASP A 23 -1.67 4.77 8.79
CA ASP A 23 -0.35 4.56 8.20
C ASP A 23 0.20 5.91 7.69
N PRO A 24 1.24 6.48 8.32
CA PRO A 24 1.71 7.82 7.99
C PRO A 24 2.19 7.89 6.54
N GLU A 25 2.80 6.83 6.02
CA GLU A 25 3.22 6.76 4.62
C GLU A 25 2.04 6.74 3.65
N SER A 26 0.99 5.95 3.91
CA SER A 26 -0.22 5.96 3.08
C SER A 26 -0.90 7.33 3.10
N LEU A 27 -0.93 8.02 4.24
CA LEU A 27 -1.43 9.40 4.30
C LEU A 27 -0.62 10.34 3.41
N LEU A 28 0.72 10.25 3.45
CA LEU A 28 1.59 11.05 2.57
C LEU A 28 1.36 10.71 1.09
N ARG A 29 1.25 9.43 0.72
CA ARG A 29 0.94 9.00 -0.65
C ARG A 29 -0.41 9.55 -1.12
N ASN A 30 -1.44 9.53 -0.26
CA ASN A 30 -2.76 10.07 -0.56
C ASN A 30 -2.78 11.60 -0.66
N GLY A 31 -1.91 12.28 0.08
CA GLY A 31 -1.74 13.74 0.02
C GLY A 31 -1.10 14.26 -1.27
N LEU A 32 -0.47 13.40 -2.09
CA LEU A 32 0.10 13.81 -3.36
C LEU A 32 -1.00 14.22 -4.35
N PRO A 33 -0.84 15.32 -5.12
CA PRO A 33 -1.82 15.77 -6.11
C PRO A 33 -1.75 14.95 -7.41
N ILE A 34 -1.91 13.63 -7.31
CA ILE A 34 -1.90 12.69 -8.44
C ILE A 34 -3.33 12.46 -8.93
N ASN A 35 -3.64 12.94 -10.13
CA ASN A 35 -4.89 12.68 -10.82
C ASN A 35 -4.71 11.56 -11.87
N ASN A 36 -4.45 10.34 -11.39
CA ASN A 36 -4.29 9.15 -12.22
C ASN A 36 -4.95 7.95 -11.52
N GLU A 37 -6.13 7.56 -11.99
CA GLU A 37 -6.95 6.51 -11.39
C GLU A 37 -6.23 5.14 -11.36
N PRO A 38 -5.62 4.65 -12.46
CA PRO A 38 -4.75 3.46 -12.43
C PRO A 38 -3.71 3.45 -11.32
N VAL A 39 -3.01 4.57 -11.10
CA VAL A 39 -1.99 4.69 -10.05
C VAL A 39 -2.62 4.56 -8.67
N ARG A 40 -3.80 5.17 -8.45
CA ARG A 40 -4.53 5.03 -7.18
C ARG A 40 -5.03 3.61 -6.95
N LYS A 41 -5.53 2.94 -7.98
CA LYS A 41 -5.95 1.53 -7.88
C LYS A 41 -4.78 0.62 -7.55
N LEU A 42 -3.63 0.82 -8.18
CA LEU A 42 -2.41 0.07 -7.88
C LEU A 42 -1.98 0.29 -6.42
N GLN A 43 -1.95 1.55 -5.98
CA GLN A 43 -1.63 1.89 -4.59
C GLN A 43 -2.58 1.19 -3.60
N VAL A 44 -3.90 1.28 -3.83
CA VAL A 44 -4.91 0.65 -2.95
C VAL A 44 -4.75 -0.86 -2.89
N ALA A 45 -4.53 -1.53 -4.02
CA ALA A 45 -4.32 -2.98 -4.05
C ALA A 45 -3.09 -3.39 -3.22
N LEU A 46 -1.96 -2.71 -3.39
CA LEU A 46 -0.73 -3.01 -2.63
C LEU A 46 -0.88 -2.70 -1.13
N GLU A 47 -1.54 -1.61 -0.77
CA GLU A 47 -1.77 -1.23 0.62
C GLU A 47 -2.76 -2.18 1.31
N THR A 48 -3.80 -2.61 0.60
CA THR A 48 -4.79 -3.57 1.12
C THR A 48 -4.14 -4.93 1.32
N ALA A 49 -3.34 -5.40 0.35
CA ALA A 49 -2.53 -6.61 0.50
C ALA A 49 -1.69 -6.56 1.78
N ARG A 50 -0.90 -5.49 1.97
CA ARG A 50 -0.08 -5.31 3.18
C ARG A 50 -0.92 -5.33 4.46
N ASN A 51 -2.09 -4.70 4.46
CA ASN A 51 -2.97 -4.66 5.64
C ASN A 51 -3.58 -6.03 5.94
N ASP A 52 -4.03 -6.75 4.92
CA ASP A 52 -4.54 -8.11 5.04
C ASP A 52 -3.47 -9.09 5.54
N LEU A 53 -2.21 -8.92 5.11
CA LEU A 53 -1.09 -9.68 5.67
C LEU A 53 -0.90 -9.45 7.16
N LYS A 54 -0.97 -8.20 7.63
CA LYS A 54 -0.82 -7.88 9.07
C LYS A 54 -1.87 -8.57 9.94
N VAL A 55 -3.07 -8.80 9.41
CA VAL A 55 -4.17 -9.48 10.12
C VAL A 55 -4.36 -10.94 9.68
N LYS A 56 -3.35 -11.53 9.03
CA LYS A 56 -3.31 -12.95 8.61
C LYS A 56 -4.44 -13.35 7.64
N ARG A 57 -5.02 -12.41 6.89
CA ARG A 57 -6.00 -12.67 5.81
C ARG A 57 -5.29 -13.03 4.50
N ILE A 58 -4.56 -14.15 4.51
CA ILE A 58 -3.64 -14.53 3.42
C ILE A 58 -4.33 -14.64 2.06
N SER A 59 -5.47 -15.31 1.98
CA SER A 59 -6.19 -15.48 0.69
C SER A 59 -6.64 -14.15 0.09
N ALA A 60 -7.08 -13.20 0.93
CA ALA A 60 -7.47 -11.87 0.49
C ALA A 60 -6.23 -11.08 0.01
N SER A 61 -5.13 -11.13 0.76
CA SER A 61 -3.87 -10.54 0.32
C SER A 61 -3.36 -11.12 -1.00
N ILE A 62 -3.49 -12.43 -1.25
CA ILE A 62 -3.11 -13.03 -2.54
C ILE A 62 -3.97 -12.45 -3.66
N GLY A 63 -5.27 -12.28 -3.44
CA GLY A 63 -6.18 -11.65 -4.41
C GLY A 63 -5.78 -10.21 -4.73
N ASP A 64 -5.45 -9.42 -3.71
CA ASP A 64 -5.00 -8.03 -3.88
C ASP A 64 -3.67 -7.93 -4.63
N VAL A 65 -2.71 -8.83 -4.35
CA VAL A 65 -1.44 -8.90 -5.09
C VAL A 65 -1.67 -9.27 -6.56
N GLN A 66 -2.58 -10.21 -6.84
CA GLN A 66 -2.98 -10.55 -8.20
C GLN A 66 -3.65 -9.37 -8.91
N GLN A 67 -4.49 -8.61 -8.21
CA GLN A 67 -5.09 -7.39 -8.73
C GLN A 67 -4.02 -6.35 -9.08
N ALA A 68 -3.05 -6.11 -8.19
CA ALA A 68 -1.93 -5.21 -8.45
C ALA A 68 -1.15 -5.62 -9.71
N ARG A 69 -0.82 -6.92 -9.84
CA ARG A 69 -0.17 -7.47 -11.04
C ARG A 69 -0.98 -7.24 -12.31
N GLY A 70 -2.30 -7.48 -12.25
CA GLY A 70 -3.20 -7.23 -13.37
C GLY A 70 -3.19 -5.77 -13.81
N ILE A 71 -3.15 -4.82 -12.88
CA ILE A 71 -3.06 -3.38 -13.18
C ILE A 71 -1.73 -3.07 -13.87
N ILE A 72 -0.60 -3.57 -13.33
CA ILE A 72 0.73 -3.33 -13.93
C ILE A 72 0.77 -3.86 -15.37
N LYS A 73 0.36 -5.12 -15.60
CA LYS A 73 0.42 -5.75 -16.92
C LYS A 73 -0.52 -5.10 -17.94
N ASN A 74 -1.74 -4.77 -17.53
CA ASN A 74 -2.77 -4.32 -18.46
C ASN A 74 -2.82 -2.79 -18.64
N GLN A 75 -2.22 -2.02 -17.72
CA GLN A 75 -2.36 -0.57 -17.68
C GLN A 75 -1.02 0.18 -17.61
N ALA A 76 0.11 -0.47 -17.95
CA ALA A 76 1.45 0.13 -17.94
C ALA A 76 1.51 1.52 -18.59
N THR A 77 0.95 1.67 -19.80
CA THR A 77 0.90 2.97 -20.50
C THR A 77 0.09 4.03 -19.73
N ALA A 78 -1.03 3.63 -19.12
CA ALA A 78 -1.88 4.55 -18.36
C ALA A 78 -1.24 4.94 -17.02
N LEU A 79 -0.52 4.03 -16.36
CA LEU A 79 0.25 4.29 -15.14
C LEU A 79 1.32 5.36 -15.38
N LEU A 80 1.97 5.34 -16.55
CA LEU A 80 3.03 6.28 -16.90
C LEU A 80 2.52 7.65 -17.37
N LYS A 81 1.23 7.80 -17.67
CA LYS A 81 0.68 9.03 -18.27
C LYS A 81 0.86 10.28 -17.41
N SER A 82 0.81 10.14 -16.09
CA SER A 82 0.99 11.26 -15.15
C SER A 82 2.45 11.48 -14.73
N VAL A 83 3.38 10.68 -15.25
CA VAL A 83 4.81 10.77 -14.91
C VAL A 83 5.46 11.81 -15.81
N ARG A 84 6.24 12.73 -15.22
CA ARG A 84 7.00 13.73 -15.97
C ARG A 84 8.03 13.04 -16.88
N PRO A 85 8.34 13.58 -18.08
CA PRO A 85 9.26 12.95 -19.02
C PRO A 85 10.61 12.56 -18.41
N SER A 86 11.19 13.42 -17.56
CA SER A 86 12.47 13.17 -16.89
C SER A 86 12.47 12.02 -15.87
N ALA A 87 11.29 11.53 -15.48
CA ALA A 87 11.12 10.44 -14.52
C ALA A 87 10.48 9.19 -15.15
N GLN A 88 10.24 9.19 -16.48
CA GLN A 88 9.57 8.10 -17.18
C GLN A 88 10.35 6.79 -17.10
N GLU A 89 11.67 6.84 -17.35
CA GLU A 89 12.53 5.65 -17.26
C GLU A 89 12.54 5.08 -15.85
N ARG A 90 12.76 5.93 -14.84
CA ARG A 90 12.73 5.50 -13.45
C ARG A 90 11.37 4.93 -13.03
N ALA A 91 10.27 5.47 -13.55
CA ALA A 91 8.94 4.92 -13.26
C ALA A 91 8.72 3.54 -13.89
N LYS A 92 9.28 3.28 -15.10
CA LYS A 92 9.25 1.96 -15.72
C LYS A 92 10.04 0.95 -14.90
N GLU A 93 11.25 1.30 -14.50
CA GLU A 93 12.08 0.47 -13.62
C GLU A 93 11.35 0.13 -12.33
N LEU A 94 10.73 1.10 -11.66
CA LEU A 94 9.95 0.86 -10.45
C LEU A 94 8.76 -0.06 -10.68
N LEU A 95 8.05 0.06 -11.80
CA LEU A 95 6.94 -0.85 -12.14
C LEU A 95 7.43 -2.27 -12.39
N GLU A 96 8.60 -2.44 -13.02
CA GLU A 96 9.25 -3.74 -13.22
C GLU A 96 9.75 -4.34 -11.90
N GLU A 97 10.39 -3.54 -11.04
CA GLU A 97 10.81 -3.94 -9.69
C GLU A 97 9.59 -4.42 -8.87
N ILE A 98 8.47 -3.70 -8.94
CA ILE A 98 7.24 -4.10 -8.26
C ILE A 98 6.73 -5.43 -8.84
N ASP A 99 6.58 -5.54 -10.17
CA ASP A 99 6.08 -6.76 -10.82
C ASP A 99 6.93 -7.99 -10.47
N ALA A 100 8.25 -7.85 -10.51
CA ALA A 100 9.19 -8.89 -10.14
C ALA A 100 9.09 -9.31 -8.67
N ALA A 101 8.74 -8.39 -7.76
CA ALA A 101 8.55 -8.67 -6.35
C ALA A 101 7.20 -9.36 -6.04
N LEU A 102 6.19 -9.27 -6.92
CA LEU A 102 4.87 -9.86 -6.67
C LEU A 102 4.87 -11.39 -6.77
N ASP A 103 5.65 -11.97 -7.68
CA ASP A 103 5.75 -13.43 -7.83
C ASP A 103 6.31 -14.14 -6.58
N PRO A 104 7.49 -13.75 -6.03
CA PRO A 104 7.99 -14.35 -4.81
C PRO A 104 7.07 -14.09 -3.61
N ALA A 105 6.38 -12.94 -3.56
CA ALA A 105 5.39 -12.66 -2.54
C ALA A 105 4.22 -13.67 -2.60
N ILE A 106 3.64 -13.92 -3.78
CA ILE A 106 2.56 -14.91 -3.94
C ILE A 106 3.03 -16.30 -3.53
N THR A 107 4.23 -16.71 -3.94
CA THR A 107 4.79 -18.02 -3.60
C THR A 107 4.94 -18.17 -2.08
N ALA A 108 5.57 -17.21 -1.41
CA ALA A 108 5.74 -17.25 0.04
C ALA A 108 4.40 -17.30 0.80
N LEU A 109 3.39 -16.57 0.32
CA LEU A 109 2.06 -16.56 0.92
C LEU A 109 1.32 -17.89 0.76
N LYS A 110 1.52 -18.60 -0.36
CA LYS A 110 0.93 -19.92 -0.60
C LYS A 110 1.61 -21.01 0.22
N GLU A 111 2.94 -20.99 0.30
CA GLU A 111 3.73 -22.02 1.01
C GLU A 111 3.48 -21.98 2.52
N ASN A 112 3.32 -20.79 3.10
CA ASN A 112 3.17 -20.65 4.55
C ASN A 112 1.74 -20.92 5.06
N ASN A 113 0.76 -21.13 4.16
CA ASN A 113 -0.63 -21.49 4.45
C ASN A 113 -1.31 -20.70 5.60
N GLY A 114 -0.89 -19.45 5.82
CA GLY A 114 -1.34 -18.62 6.95
C GLY A 114 -1.00 -19.13 8.35
N GLN A 115 -0.17 -20.16 8.47
CA GLN A 115 0.37 -20.55 9.76
C GLN A 115 1.41 -19.50 10.15
N GLY A 116 1.24 -18.98 11.36
CA GLY A 116 2.24 -18.13 12.00
C GLY A 116 3.63 -18.74 11.87
N SER A 117 4.67 -17.92 11.99
CA SER A 117 6.05 -18.38 11.84
C SER A 117 6.29 -19.67 12.64
N LEU A 118 7.25 -20.52 12.24
CA LEU A 118 7.57 -21.76 12.98
C LEU A 118 7.73 -21.51 14.50
N GLN A 119 8.16 -20.31 14.89
CA GLN A 119 8.22 -19.88 16.29
C GLN A 119 6.84 -19.70 16.95
N GLU A 120 5.85 -19.12 16.27
CA GLU A 120 4.45 -19.02 16.77
C GLU A 120 3.80 -20.39 16.90
N ARG A 121 4.04 -21.30 15.96
CA ARG A 121 3.50 -22.66 16.00
C ARG A 121 4.09 -23.47 17.17
N ALA A 122 5.41 -23.42 17.33
CA ALA A 122 6.11 -24.07 18.44
C ALA A 122 5.80 -23.45 19.82
N ALA A 123 5.29 -22.21 19.87
CA ALA A 123 4.81 -21.58 21.10
C ALA A 123 3.39 -22.06 21.43
N LEU A 124 2.51 -22.21 20.43
CA LEU A 124 1.17 -22.77 20.61
C LEU A 124 1.21 -24.24 21.06
N ASP A 125 2.04 -25.04 20.41
CA ASP A 125 2.18 -26.49 20.71
C ASP A 125 2.80 -26.75 22.10
N ARG A 126 3.47 -25.75 22.70
CA ARG A 126 3.97 -25.83 24.09
C ARG A 126 2.97 -25.32 25.12
N ALA A 127 1.91 -24.64 24.69
CA ALA A 127 0.90 -24.05 25.56
C ALA A 127 -0.34 -24.96 25.76
N TYR A 128 -0.45 -26.05 24.99
CA TYR A 128 -1.45 -27.12 25.12
C TYR A 128 -0.78 -28.45 25.45
#